data_AF-A0A820N587-F1
#
_entry.id   AF-A0A820N587-F1
#
_cell.length_a   1.000
_cell.length_b   1.000
_cell.length_c   1.000
_cell.angle_alpha   90.00
_cell.angle_beta   90.00
_cell.angle_gamma   90.00
#
_symmetry.space_group_name_H-M   'P 1'
#
loop_
_entity.id
_entity.type
_entity.pdbx_description
1 polymer ?
#
loop_
_entity_poly.entity_id
_entity_poly.type
_entity_poly.pdbx_seq_one_letter_code
_entity_poly.pdbx_strand_id
1 'polypeptide(L)'
;YRYIMPWEAEFIDSQRVWAEYALKRQEANTQNKRLTLEDLEDSWDRGIPRINTLFQKDRHVLAYDKGWRVRTDFKQYQILKQNPFWWTHQRHDGKLWNLNNYRTDMIQALGGVEGILEHTLFKGTYFATWEGLFWEK
;
A
#
# COMPACT_ATOMS: atom_id res chain seq x y z
N TYR A 1 -11.49 10.34 -7.23
CA TYR A 1 -10.75 11.12 -6.23
C TYR A 1 -10.99 10.63 -4.79
N ARG A 2 -12.24 10.29 -4.40
CA ARG A 2 -12.63 9.88 -3.02
C ARG A 2 -11.75 8.82 -2.31
N TYR A 3 -11.11 7.92 -3.06
CA TYR A 3 -10.32 6.80 -2.51
C TYR A 3 -8.81 7.08 -2.40
N ILE A 4 -8.38 8.30 -2.71
CA ILE A 4 -7.00 8.74 -2.54
C ILE A 4 -7.03 9.87 -1.51
N MET A 5 -6.24 9.72 -0.45
CA MET A 5 -6.14 10.73 0.59
C MET A 5 -5.45 11.99 0.02
N PRO A 6 -5.96 13.20 0.30
CA PRO A 6 -5.27 14.43 -0.05
C PRO A 6 -3.91 14.53 0.65
N TRP A 7 -2.94 15.17 -0.01
CA TRP A 7 -1.58 15.32 0.52
C TRP A 7 -1.54 16.06 1.87
N GLU A 8 -2.36 17.09 2.04
CA GLU A 8 -2.44 17.83 3.31
C GLU A 8 -2.80 16.91 4.48
N ALA A 9 -3.82 16.05 4.29
CA ALA A 9 -4.22 15.07 5.29
C ALA A 9 -3.12 14.02 5.54
N GLU A 10 -2.46 13.52 4.49
CA GLU A 10 -1.32 12.60 4.61
C GLU A 10 -0.15 13.22 5.39
N PHE A 11 0.17 14.50 5.16
CA PHE A 11 1.27 15.17 5.86
C PHE A 11 0.96 15.40 7.34
N ILE A 12 -0.25 15.88 7.66
CA ILE A 12 -0.70 16.06 9.04
C ILE A 12 -0.69 14.72 9.76
N ASP A 13 -1.23 13.68 9.11
CA ASP A 13 -1.28 12.35 9.69
C ASP A 13 0.11 11.75 9.88
N SER A 14 1.01 11.95 8.92
CA SER A 14 2.40 11.49 9.01
C SER A 14 3.13 12.05 10.23
N GLN A 15 2.99 13.35 10.50
CA GLN A 15 3.61 13.96 11.68
C GLN A 15 3.12 13.29 12.98
N ARG A 16 1.81 13.09 13.10
CA ARG A 16 1.19 12.42 14.25
C ARG A 16 1.68 10.98 14.40
N VAL A 17 1.61 10.21 13.31
CA VAL A 17 1.95 8.78 13.28
C VAL A 17 3.43 8.54 13.62
N TRP A 18 4.34 9.36 13.09
CA TRP A 18 5.77 9.25 13.41
C TRP A 18 6.12 9.74 14.81
N ALA A 19 5.39 10.73 15.35
CA ALA A 19 5.54 11.14 16.75
C ALA A 19 5.07 10.04 17.71
N GLU A 20 3.91 9.42 17.46
CA GLU A 20 3.40 8.28 18.23
C GLU A 20 4.37 7.09 18.18
N TYR A 21 4.92 6.78 16.99
CA TYR A 21 5.94 5.75 16.84
C TYR A 21 7.19 6.03 17.69
N ALA A 22 7.67 7.28 17.72
CA ALA A 22 8.85 7.66 18.50
C ALA A 22 8.62 7.44 20.01
N LEU A 23 7.44 7.79 20.51
CA LEU A 23 7.05 7.56 21.91
C LEU A 23 6.96 6.07 22.22
N LYS A 24 6.24 5.28 21.42
CA LYS A 24 6.13 3.82 21.58
C LYS A 24 7.50 3.13 21.56
N ARG A 25 8.40 3.58 20.68
CA ARG A 25 9.77 3.06 20.62
C ARG A 25 10.56 3.40 21.88
N GLN A 26 10.40 4.59 22.43
CA GLN A 26 11.06 4.99 23.68
C GLN A 26 10.55 4.16 24.86
N GLU A 27 9.23 3.96 24.97
CA GLU A 27 8.60 3.12 26.01
C GLU A 27 9.01 1.66 25.91
N ALA A 28 9.10 1.11 24.69
CA ALA A 28 9.59 -0.24 24.48
C ALA A 28 11.05 -0.38 24.96
N ASN A 29 11.91 0.59 24.64
CA ASN A 29 13.29 0.60 25.07
C ASN A 29 13.43 0.73 26.60
N THR A 30 12.64 1.57 27.27
CA THR A 30 12.68 1.69 28.74
C THR A 30 12.22 0.41 29.44
N GLN A 31 11.30 -0.32 28.82
CA GLN A 31 10.86 -1.64 29.28
C GLN A 31 11.77 -2.79 28.84
N ASN A 32 12.88 -2.51 28.13
CA ASN A 32 13.74 -3.53 27.49
C ASN A 32 12.96 -4.53 26.62
N LYS A 33 11.86 -4.06 26.00
CA LYS A 33 11.04 -4.83 25.07
C LYS A 33 11.34 -4.42 23.63
N ARG A 34 11.16 -5.36 22.73
CA ARG A 34 11.20 -5.09 21.29
C ARG A 34 9.79 -4.74 20.81
N LEU A 35 9.65 -3.61 20.15
CA LEU A 35 8.41 -3.21 19.47
C LEU A 35 8.05 -4.24 18.39
N THR A 36 6.84 -4.77 18.44
CA THR A 36 6.33 -5.78 17.49
C THR A 36 5.47 -5.13 16.40
N LEU A 37 4.98 -5.95 15.45
CA LEU A 37 4.01 -5.49 14.46
C LEU A 37 2.67 -5.10 15.11
N GLU A 38 2.25 -5.85 16.13
CA GLU A 38 0.97 -5.70 16.82
C GLU A 38 0.85 -4.31 17.45
N ASP A 39 1.96 -3.78 18.00
CA ASP A 39 2.01 -2.44 18.60
C ASP A 39 1.73 -1.30 17.58
N LEU A 40 1.81 -1.58 16.27
CA LEU A 40 1.71 -0.61 15.18
C LEU A 40 0.63 -0.95 14.15
N GLU A 41 -0.26 -1.90 14.45
CA GLU A 41 -1.28 -2.36 13.50
C GLU A 41 -2.21 -1.23 13.05
N ASP A 42 -2.63 -0.36 13.98
CA ASP A 42 -3.49 0.81 13.71
C ASP A 42 -2.86 1.85 12.76
N SER A 43 -1.53 1.86 12.65
CA SER A 43 -0.78 2.82 11.85
C SER A 43 0.04 2.19 10.73
N TRP A 44 -0.19 0.90 10.46
CA TRP A 44 0.63 0.09 9.56
C TRP A 44 0.84 0.71 8.17
N ASP A 45 -0.25 1.11 7.53
CA ASP A 45 -0.26 1.70 6.19
C ASP A 45 -0.26 3.24 6.20
N ARG A 46 0.15 3.87 7.32
CA ARG A 46 0.12 5.33 7.50
C ARG A 46 1.52 5.94 7.54
N GLY A 47 1.56 7.25 7.34
CA GLY A 47 2.78 8.05 7.37
C GLY A 47 3.53 8.14 6.04
N ILE A 48 4.40 9.13 5.94
CA ILE A 48 5.33 9.35 4.83
C ILE A 48 6.73 9.56 5.44
N PRO A 49 7.66 8.60 5.26
CA PRO A 49 7.47 7.26 4.68
C PRO A 49 6.45 6.41 5.46
N ARG A 50 5.89 5.37 4.83
CA ARG A 50 4.94 4.46 5.50
C ARG A 50 5.62 3.69 6.64
N ILE A 51 4.95 3.56 7.79
CA ILE A 51 5.52 2.88 8.97
C ILE A 51 5.92 1.43 8.68
N ASN A 52 5.11 0.70 7.90
CA ASN A 52 5.39 -0.69 7.54
C ASN A 52 6.75 -0.90 6.84
N THR A 53 7.36 0.15 6.26
CA THR A 53 8.69 0.06 5.64
C THR A 53 9.80 -0.31 6.63
N LEU A 54 9.60 -0.05 7.92
CA LEU A 54 10.53 -0.41 9.00
C LEU A 54 10.70 -1.94 9.17
N PHE A 55 9.72 -2.71 8.73
CA PHE A 55 9.63 -4.17 8.89
C PHE A 55 9.90 -4.94 7.59
N GLN A 56 10.42 -4.26 6.56
CA GLN A 56 10.81 -4.93 5.32
C GLN A 56 11.98 -5.90 5.54
N LYS A 57 11.94 -7.03 4.82
CA LYS A 57 13.00 -8.05 4.83
C LYS A 57 14.37 -7.47 4.47
N ASP A 58 14.42 -6.60 3.46
CA ASP A 58 15.68 -6.07 2.88
C ASP A 58 16.10 -4.71 3.44
N ARG A 59 15.50 -4.24 4.55
CA ARG A 59 15.74 -2.88 5.09
C ARG A 59 17.21 -2.55 5.32
N HIS A 60 18.00 -3.56 5.70
CA HIS A 60 19.43 -3.41 5.99
C HIS A 60 20.24 -3.13 4.72
N VAL A 61 19.84 -3.70 3.58
CA VAL A 61 20.46 -3.43 2.28
C VAL A 61 20.01 -2.06 1.76
N LEU A 62 18.73 -1.73 1.91
CA LEU A 62 18.15 -0.45 1.47
C LEU A 62 18.75 0.76 2.18
N ALA A 63 19.30 0.59 3.38
CA ALA A 63 20.03 1.64 4.08
C ALA A 63 21.20 2.22 3.26
N TYR A 64 21.80 1.42 2.38
CA TYR A 64 22.91 1.81 1.50
C TYR A 64 22.45 2.39 0.15
N ASP A 65 21.19 2.23 -0.23
CA ASP A 65 20.64 2.74 -1.50
C ASP A 65 20.35 4.24 -1.40
N LYS A 66 21.41 5.04 -1.55
CA LYS A 66 21.33 6.51 -1.55
C LYS A 66 21.15 7.07 -2.97
N GLY A 67 20.49 8.23 -3.05
CA GLY A 67 20.27 8.93 -4.33
C GLY A 67 19.26 8.24 -5.26
N TRP A 68 18.45 7.31 -4.74
CA TRP A 68 17.52 6.51 -5.55
C TRP A 68 16.46 7.35 -6.28
N ARG A 69 16.04 8.51 -5.73
CA ARG A 69 15.04 9.40 -6.36
C ARG A 69 15.55 9.96 -7.69
N VAL A 70 16.72 10.61 -7.68
CA VAL A 70 17.37 11.15 -8.89
C VAL A 70 17.70 10.03 -9.87
N ARG A 71 18.21 8.89 -9.36
CA ARG A 71 18.46 7.71 -10.19
C ARG A 71 17.20 7.22 -10.91
N THR A 72 16.04 7.26 -10.25
CA THR A 72 14.75 6.84 -10.81
C THR A 72 14.23 7.83 -11.84
N ASP A 73 14.35 9.13 -11.57
CA ASP A 73 14.00 10.20 -12.51
C ASP A 73 14.84 10.12 -13.80
N PHE A 74 16.15 9.90 -13.67
CA PHE A 74 17.06 9.81 -14.81
C PHE A 74 16.91 8.53 -15.64
N LYS A 75 16.10 7.54 -15.20
CA LYS A 75 15.80 6.37 -16.03
C LYS A 75 15.11 6.73 -17.34
N GLN A 76 14.46 7.89 -17.44
CA GLN A 76 13.87 8.37 -18.69
C GLN A 76 14.89 8.49 -19.84
N TYR A 77 16.17 8.71 -19.52
CA TYR A 77 17.25 8.80 -20.51
C TYR A 77 17.93 7.46 -20.80
N GLN A 78 17.63 6.41 -20.03
CA GLN A 78 18.24 5.09 -20.14
C GLN A 78 17.26 4.02 -20.66
N ILE A 79 15.97 4.19 -20.37
CA ILE A 79 14.92 3.21 -20.64
C ILE A 79 13.84 3.89 -21.47
N LEU A 80 13.53 3.32 -22.63
CA LEU A 80 12.51 3.87 -23.55
C LEU A 80 11.09 3.81 -22.95
N LYS A 81 10.82 2.82 -22.09
CA LYS A 81 9.54 2.68 -21.39
C LYS A 81 9.39 3.77 -20.32
N GLN A 82 8.40 4.65 -20.50
CA GLN A 82 8.06 5.69 -19.55
C GLN A 82 7.54 5.10 -18.22
N ASN A 83 8.03 5.64 -17.10
CA ASN A 83 7.57 5.28 -15.76
C ASN A 83 6.66 6.38 -15.19
N PRO A 84 5.35 6.14 -15.02
CA PRO A 84 4.44 7.13 -14.43
C PRO A 84 4.68 7.37 -12.92
N PHE A 85 5.38 6.44 -12.24
CA PHE A 85 5.70 6.52 -10.82
C PHE A 85 7.18 6.86 -10.58
N TRP A 86 7.73 7.80 -11.35
CA TRP A 86 9.15 8.21 -11.25
C TRP A 86 9.50 8.87 -9.91
N TRP A 87 8.51 9.47 -9.24
CA TRP A 87 8.68 10.26 -8.02
C TRP A 87 8.68 9.44 -6.72
N THR A 88 8.29 8.16 -6.76
CA THR A 88 8.18 7.30 -5.57
C THR A 88 8.76 5.92 -5.80
N HIS A 89 9.13 5.23 -4.73
CA HIS A 89 9.58 3.86 -4.78
C HIS A 89 9.08 3.08 -3.55
N GLN A 90 8.31 2.01 -3.77
CA GLN A 90 7.63 1.28 -2.69
C GLN A 90 8.59 0.70 -1.64
N ARG A 91 9.84 0.39 -2.00
CA ARG A 91 10.83 -0.07 -1.01
C ARG A 91 11.24 1.04 -0.02
N HIS A 92 11.22 2.30 -0.43
CA HIS A 92 11.65 3.43 0.40
C HIS A 92 10.47 4.18 1.02
N ASP A 93 9.46 4.49 0.21
CA ASP A 93 8.31 5.28 0.64
C ASP A 93 7.16 4.42 1.17
N GLY A 94 7.11 3.13 0.79
CA GLY A 94 5.95 2.27 0.99
C GLY A 94 4.88 2.46 -0.10
N LYS A 95 3.77 1.74 0.03
CA LYS A 95 2.63 1.89 -0.89
C LYS A 95 1.79 3.10 -0.44
N LEU A 96 1.77 4.16 -1.26
CA LEU A 96 1.15 5.44 -0.88
C LEU A 96 -0.36 5.51 -1.12
N TRP A 97 -0.97 4.50 -1.75
CA TRP A 97 -2.42 4.46 -1.99
C TRP A 97 -2.97 3.05 -1.78
N ASN A 98 -4.24 2.98 -1.36
CA ASN A 98 -4.97 1.73 -1.24
C ASN A 98 -6.35 1.88 -1.89
N LEU A 99 -6.62 1.06 -2.92
CA LEU A 99 -7.86 1.09 -3.70
C LEU A 99 -8.71 -0.17 -3.49
N ASN A 100 -8.48 -0.92 -2.40
CA ASN A 100 -9.30 -2.09 -2.09
C ASN A 100 -10.76 -1.70 -1.86
N ASN A 101 -11.03 -0.59 -1.18
CA ASN A 101 -12.40 -0.09 -0.97
C ASN A 101 -13.07 0.31 -2.29
N TYR A 102 -12.31 0.90 -3.22
CA TYR A 102 -12.84 1.21 -4.56
C TYR A 102 -13.29 -0.05 -5.30
N ARG A 103 -12.55 -1.16 -5.18
CA ARG A 103 -12.97 -2.45 -5.75
C ARG A 103 -14.31 -2.90 -5.16
N THR A 104 -14.42 -2.92 -3.83
CA THR A 104 -15.64 -3.35 -3.14
C THR A 104 -16.83 -2.47 -3.50
N ASP A 105 -16.66 -1.16 -3.45
CA ASP A 105 -17.73 -0.20 -3.72
C ASP A 105 -18.16 -0.24 -5.19
N MET A 106 -17.24 -0.48 -6.12
CA MET A 106 -17.57 -0.67 -7.54
C MET A 106 -18.45 -1.90 -7.75
N ILE A 107 -18.13 -3.02 -7.09
CA ILE A 107 -18.95 -4.24 -7.15
C ILE A 107 -20.36 -3.94 -6.64
N GLN A 108 -20.48 -3.23 -5.52
CA GLN A 108 -21.78 -2.85 -4.95
C GLN A 108 -22.55 -1.89 -5.87
N ALA A 109 -21.87 -0.89 -6.44
CA ALA A 109 -22.49 0.08 -7.35
C ALA A 109 -23.04 -0.56 -8.63
N LEU A 110 -22.48 -1.70 -9.07
CA LEU A 110 -22.95 -2.47 -10.22
C LEU A 110 -24.05 -3.49 -9.89
N GLY A 111 -24.60 -3.47 -8.67
CA GLY A 111 -25.66 -4.41 -8.27
C GLY A 111 -25.15 -5.70 -7.63
N GLY A 112 -23.92 -5.69 -7.09
CA GLY A 112 -23.31 -6.84 -6.44
C GLY A 112 -22.76 -7.87 -7.43
N VAL A 113 -22.14 -8.93 -6.89
CA VAL A 113 -21.48 -9.94 -7.73
C VAL A 113 -22.49 -10.68 -8.61
N GLU A 114 -23.64 -11.07 -8.06
CA GLU A 114 -24.69 -11.76 -8.83
C GLU A 114 -25.22 -10.90 -9.98
N GLY A 115 -25.51 -9.62 -9.72
CA GLY A 115 -25.98 -8.69 -10.75
C GLY A 115 -24.97 -8.51 -11.90
N ILE A 116 -23.67 -8.45 -11.57
CA ILE A 116 -22.61 -8.42 -12.59
C ILE A 116 -22.59 -9.72 -13.41
N LEU A 117 -22.70 -10.87 -12.75
CA LEU A 117 -22.59 -12.17 -13.41
C LEU A 117 -23.77 -12.47 -14.36
N GLU A 118 -24.93 -11.85 -14.18
CA GLU A 118 -26.04 -11.92 -15.15
C GLU A 118 -25.67 -11.35 -16.53
N HIS A 119 -24.67 -10.47 -16.60
CA HIS A 119 -24.16 -9.90 -17.85
C HIS A 119 -23.00 -10.71 -18.46
N THR A 120 -22.81 -11.96 -18.02
CA THR A 120 -21.72 -12.84 -18.45
C THR A 120 -22.25 -14.23 -18.84
N LEU A 121 -21.36 -15.10 -19.35
CA LEU A 121 -21.68 -16.50 -19.61
C LEU A 121 -21.51 -17.41 -18.38
N PHE A 122 -21.49 -16.87 -17.16
CA PHE A 122 -21.28 -17.65 -15.94
C PHE A 122 -22.30 -18.79 -15.74
N LYS A 123 -23.57 -18.58 -16.06
CA LYS A 123 -24.57 -19.68 -16.02
C LYS A 123 -24.29 -20.76 -17.06
N GLY A 124 -23.65 -20.41 -18.19
CA GLY A 124 -23.25 -21.36 -19.22
C GLY A 124 -22.09 -22.26 -18.82
N THR A 125 -21.27 -21.85 -17.84
CA THR A 125 -20.20 -22.71 -17.29
C THR A 125 -20.71 -23.72 -16.26
N TYR A 126 -21.98 -23.60 -15.83
CA TYR A 126 -22.65 -24.52 -14.91
C TYR A 126 -21.94 -24.69 -13.54
N PHE A 127 -21.17 -23.70 -13.10
CA PHE A 127 -20.59 -23.68 -11.75
C PHE A 127 -21.66 -23.32 -10.72
N ALA A 128 -21.62 -23.99 -9.56
CA ALA A 128 -22.62 -23.79 -8.49
C ALA A 128 -22.42 -22.48 -7.71
N THR A 129 -21.19 -21.96 -7.66
CA THR A 129 -20.83 -20.70 -6.99
C THR A 129 -19.72 -20.00 -7.78
N TRP A 130 -19.66 -18.68 -7.66
CA TRP A 130 -18.57 -17.86 -8.19
C TRP A 130 -17.36 -17.82 -7.25
N GLU A 131 -17.52 -18.26 -6.00
CA GLU A 131 -16.44 -18.32 -5.02
C GLU A 131 -15.37 -19.36 -5.41
N GLY A 132 -14.10 -19.00 -5.24
CA GLY A 132 -12.98 -19.90 -5.55
C GLY A 132 -12.62 -20.00 -7.04
N LEU A 133 -13.36 -19.34 -7.92
CA LEU A 133 -12.96 -19.22 -9.32
C LEU A 133 -11.68 -18.41 -9.46
N PHE A 134 -10.82 -18.88 -10.36
CA PHE A 134 -9.62 -18.18 -10.77
C PHE A 134 -9.55 -18.17 -12.29
N TRP A 135 -8.95 -17.12 -12.83
CA TRP A 135 -8.73 -16.97 -14.26
C TRP A 135 -7.28 -17.37 -14.58
N GLU A 136 -7.10 -18.34 -15.46
CA GLU A 136 -5.78 -18.65 -16.03
C GLU A 136 -5.32 -17.50 -16.92
N LYS A 137 -4.02 -17.18 -16.89
CA LYS A 137 -3.41 -16.08 -17.64
C LYS A 137 -2.56 -16.58 -18.79
#